data_AF-A0A969Y6E7-F1
#
_entry.id   AF-A0A969Y6E7-F1
#
_cell.length_a   1.000
_cell.length_b   1.000
_cell.length_c   1.000
_cell.angle_alpha   90.00
_cell.angle_beta   90.00
_cell.angle_gamma   90.00
#
_symmetry.space_group_name_H-M   'P 1'
#
loop_
_entity.id
_entity.type
_entity.pdbx_description
1 polymer ?
#
loop_
_entity_poly.entity_id
_entity_poly.type
_entity_poly.pdbx_seq_one_letter_code
_entity_poly.pdbx_strand_id
1 'polypeptide(L)' 'AYKEAAKVCYRAWEKGLLLSFFSGSVLRIQPPLVMKEEEMEQGLAIIEEALADLVAGKISDEVLEIVKGW' A
#
# COMPACT_ATOMS: atom_id res chain seq x y z
N ALA A 1 -11.99 2.98 -7.26
CA ALA A 1 -10.67 2.35 -7.42
C ALA A 1 -9.50 3.26 -6.99
N TYR A 2 -9.46 4.54 -7.42
CA TYR A 2 -8.38 5.48 -7.03
C TYR A 2 -8.25 5.64 -5.52
N LYS A 3 -9.36 5.85 -4.82
CA LYS A 3 -9.37 6.07 -3.37
C LYS A 3 -8.87 4.84 -2.62
N GLU A 4 -9.25 3.67 -3.08
CA GLU A 4 -8.92 2.38 -2.52
C GLU A 4 -7.43 2.09 -2.67
N ALA A 5 -6.85 2.32 -3.85
CA ALA A 5 -5.42 2.17 -4.07
C ALA A 5 -4.61 3.17 -3.22
N ALA A 6 -5.04 4.43 -3.13
CA ALA A 6 -4.41 5.45 -2.30
C ALA A 6 -4.44 5.06 -0.81
N LYS A 7 -5.57 4.57 -0.31
CA LYS A 7 -5.73 4.09 1.06
C LYS A 7 -4.83 2.90 1.37
N VAL A 8 -4.71 1.94 0.45
CA VAL A 8 -3.81 0.78 0.62
C VAL A 8 -2.35 1.24 0.68
N CYS A 9 -1.93 2.14 -0.20
CA CYS A 9 -0.57 2.70 -0.14
C CYS A 9 -0.30 3.46 1.15
N TYR A 10 -1.28 4.22 1.66
CA TYR A 10 -1.16 4.90 2.95
C TYR A 10 -0.98 3.90 4.10
N ARG A 11 -1.86 2.89 4.17
CA ARG A 11 -1.82 1.88 5.25
C ARG A 11 -0.55 1.03 5.19
N ALA A 12 -0.05 0.72 3.99
CA ALA A 12 1.24 0.07 3.81
C ALA A 12 2.39 0.95 4.35
N TRP A 13 2.34 2.26 4.10
CA TRP A 13 3.34 3.21 4.63
C TRP A 13 3.32 3.29 6.16
N GLU A 14 2.13 3.35 6.79
CA GLU A 14 1.98 3.32 8.26
C GLU A 14 2.62 2.06 8.88
N LYS A 15 2.66 0.97 8.12
CA LYS A 15 3.23 -0.33 8.51
C LYS A 15 4.69 -0.52 8.11
N GLY A 16 5.32 0.50 7.52
CA GLY A 16 6.74 0.49 7.17
C GLY A 16 7.07 0.02 5.75
N LEU A 17 6.08 -0.09 4.86
CA LEU A 17 6.29 -0.44 3.45
C LEU A 17 6.05 0.76 2.53
N LEU A 18 7.07 1.14 1.76
CA LEU A 18 6.92 2.14 0.71
C LEU A 18 6.30 1.48 -0.54
N LEU A 19 5.08 1.89 -0.88
CA LEU A 19 4.33 1.42 -2.04
C LEU A 19 3.72 2.59 -2.80
N SER A 20 3.67 2.51 -4.12
CA SER A 20 3.04 3.51 -4.98
C SER A 20 1.97 2.87 -5.86
N PHE A 21 1.05 3.68 -6.37
CA PHE A 21 0.01 3.22 -7.29
C PHE A 21 -0.02 4.09 -8.55
N PHE A 22 -0.40 3.48 -9.67
CA PHE A 22 -0.48 4.09 -11.00
C PHE A 22 -1.81 3.77 -11.65
N SER A 23 -2.18 4.55 -12.67
CA SER A 23 -3.42 4.39 -13.44
C SER A 23 -4.68 4.30 -12.57
N GLY A 24 -4.64 4.92 -11.39
CA GLY A 24 -5.73 4.95 -10.41
C GLY A 24 -6.09 3.61 -9.76
N SER A 25 -5.48 2.48 -10.07
CA SER A 25 -5.85 1.20 -9.44
C SER A 25 -4.76 0.14 -9.42
N VAL A 26 -3.57 0.43 -9.95
CA VAL A 26 -2.49 -0.55 -10.08
C VAL A 26 -1.45 -0.27 -9.01
N LEU A 27 -1.27 -1.19 -8.07
CA LEU A 27 -0.16 -1.13 -7.11
C LEU A 27 1.14 -1.47 -7.83
N ARG A 28 2.15 -0.61 -7.70
CA ARG A 28 3.47 -0.77 -8.33
C ARG A 28 4.47 -1.28 -7.32
N ILE A 29 4.87 -2.53 -7.51
CA ILE A 29 5.86 -3.23 -6.69
C ILE A 29 7.17 -3.29 -7.49
N GLN A 30 8.19 -2.56 -7.03
CA GLN A 30 9.51 -2.50 -7.66
C GLN A 30 10.62 -2.46 -6.60
N PRO A 31 10.87 -3.59 -5.92
CA PRO A 31 11.90 -3.67 -4.90
C PRO A 31 13.31 -3.58 -5.51
N PRO A 32 14.34 -3.32 -4.68
CA PRO A 32 15.73 -3.48 -5.10
C PRO A 32 16.02 -4.92 -5.56
N LEU A 33 16.86 -5.08 -6.59
CA LEU A 33 17.24 -6.39 -7.11
C LEU A 33 18.05 -7.26 -6.12
N VAL A 34 18.56 -6.64 -5.04
CA VAL A 34 19.35 -7.26 -3.98
C VAL A 34 18.52 -7.64 -2.74
N MET A 35 17.19 -7.53 -2.84
CA MET A 35 16.25 -7.87 -1.76
C MET A 35 16.37 -9.34 -1.35
N LYS A 36 16.29 -9.61 -0.05
CA LYS A 36 16.25 -10.96 0.52
C LYS A 36 14.83 -11.52 0.54
N GLU A 37 14.72 -12.84 0.62
CA GLU A 37 13.43 -13.54 0.66
C GLU A 37 12.60 -13.13 1.88
N GLU A 38 13.23 -12.95 3.04
CA GLU A 38 12.54 -12.53 4.27
C GLU A 38 11.97 -11.10 4.16
N GLU A 39 12.67 -10.21 3.46
CA GLU A 39 12.21 -8.84 3.20
C GLU A 39 11.03 -8.83 2.22
N MET A 40 11.06 -9.73 1.23
CA MET A 40 9.96 -9.93 0.29
C MET A 40 8.71 -10.45 1.00
N GLU A 41 8.85 -11.49 1.84
CA GLU A 41 7.74 -12.03 2.64
C GLU A 41 7.14 -10.97 3.56
N GLN A 42 7.98 -10.19 4.25
CA GLN A 42 7.52 -9.09 5.09
C GLN A 42 6.75 -8.04 4.28
N GLY A 43 7.26 -7.67 3.10
CA GLY A 43 6.58 -6.72 2.21
C GLY A 43 5.22 -7.23 1.76
N LEU A 44 5.12 -8.50 1.36
CA LEU A 44 3.86 -9.12 0.94
C LEU A 44 2.86 -9.20 2.09
N ALA A 45 3.30 -9.56 3.30
CA ALA A 45 2.45 -9.61 4.50
C ALA A 45 1.84 -8.23 4.83
N ILE A 46 2.63 -7.16 4.71
CA ILE A 46 2.14 -5.79 4.92
C ILE A 46 1.08 -5.41 3.87
N ILE A 47 1.27 -5.80 2.60
CA ILE A 47 0.30 -5.54 1.52
C ILE A 47 -1.01 -6.28 1.80
N GLU A 48 -0.93 -7.55 2.20
CA GLU A 48 -2.11 -8.35 2.55
C GLU A 48 -2.88 -7.74 3.72
N GLU A 49 -2.17 -7.34 4.78
CA GLU A 49 -2.79 -6.69 5.94
C GLU A 49 -3.44 -5.35 5.58
N ALA A 50 -2.78 -4.54 4.73
CA ALA A 50 -3.34 -3.27 4.27
C ALA A 50 -4.62 -3.46 3.44
N LEU A 51 -4.68 -4.50 2.60
CA LEU A 51 -5.87 -4.87 1.84
C LEU A 51 -7.00 -5.36 2.77
N ALA A 52 -6.68 -6.19 3.76
CA ALA A 52 -7.64 -6.64 4.75
C ALA A 52 -8.23 -5.48 5.57
N ASP A 53 -7.39 -4.53 5.97
CA ASP A 53 -7.83 -3.32 6.68
C ASP A 53 -8.74 -2.43 5.83
N LEU A 54 -8.46 -2.31 4.52
CA LEU A 54 -9.35 -1.62 3.59
C LEU A 54 -10.73 -2.29 3.53
N VAL A 55 -10.76 -3.61 3.32
CA VAL A 55 -12.02 -4.38 3.21
C VAL A 55 -12.81 -4.33 4.51
N ALA A 56 -12.12 -4.33 5.66
CA ALA A 56 -12.73 -4.19 6.98
C ALA A 56 -13.19 -2.76 7.31
N GLY A 57 -12.97 -1.78 6.42
CA GLY A 57 -13.37 -0.38 6.63
C GLY A 57 -12.55 0.35 7.69
N LYS A 58 -11.34 -0.11 8.00
CA LYS A 58 -10.47 0.45 9.05
C LYS A 58 -9.59 1.63 8.57
N ILE A 59 -9.81 2.09 7.34
CA ILE A 59 -9.06 3.20 6.73
C ILE A 59 -10.03 4.35 6.44
N SER A 60 -9.92 5.44 7.21
CA SER A 60 -10.70 6.67 7.05
C SER A 60 -10.46 7.32 5.68
N ASP A 61 -11.44 8.09 5.19
CA ASP A 61 -11.28 8.91 3.97
C ASP A 61 -10.33 10.11 4.18
N GLU A 62 -10.10 10.52 5.42
CA GLU A 62 -9.22 11.64 5.78
C GLU A 62 -7.78 11.46 5.28
N VAL A 63 -7.33 10.21 5.10
CA VAL A 63 -5.99 9.90 4.60
C VAL A 63 -5.78 10.39 3.15
N LEU A 64 -6.87 10.60 2.40
CA LEU A 64 -6.83 11.10 1.02
C LEU A 64 -6.39 12.57 0.94
N GLU A 65 -6.48 13.33 2.03
CA GLU A 65 -5.94 14.69 2.11
C GLU A 65 -4.40 14.71 2.11
N ILE A 66 -3.81 13.62 2.63
CA ILE A 66 -2.36 13.44 2.79
C ILE A 66 -1.80 12.76 1.53
N VAL A 67 -2.47 11.72 1.04
CA VAL A 67 -2.02 10.95 -0.13
C VAL A 67 -2.52 11.58 -1.41
N LYS A 68 -1.68 12.42 -1.99
CA LYS A 68 -1.82 12.87 -3.37
C LYS A 68 -1.00 11.91 -4.23
N GLY A 69 -1.70 10.99 -4.91
CA GLY A 69 -1.06 10.12 -5.91
C GLY A 69 -0.39 10.94 -7.02
N TRP A 70 0.28 10.25 -7.93
CA TRP A 70 0.77 10.86 -9.17
C TRP A 70 -0.38 11.19 -10.13
#